data_AF-A0A931KC91-F1
#
_entry.id   AF-A0A931KC91-F1
#
_cell.length_a   1.000
_cell.length_b   1.000
_cell.length_c   1.000
_cell.angle_alpha   90.00
_cell.angle_beta   90.00
_cell.angle_gamma   90.00
#
_symmetry.space_group_name_H-M   'P 1'
#
loop_
_entity.id
_entity.type
_entity.pdbx_description
1 polymer ?
#
loop_
_entity_poly.entity_id
_entity_poly.type
_entity_poly.pdbx_seq_one_letter_code
_entity_poly.pdbx_strand_id
1 'polypeptide(L)'
;MMKAVREILLHEWDPIGVADNPECFDEYDRYARTICRYIAEGIDAFGIAAYLSHVQIVDMGLHGADVVRNKTVASKLLSLSA
;
A
#
# COMPACT_ATOMS: atom_id res chain seq x y z
N MET A 1 6.98 7.82 -9.47
CA MET A 1 5.80 7.48 -8.65
C MET A 1 5.62 5.97 -8.49
N MET A 2 5.24 5.23 -9.54
CA MET A 2 4.91 3.78 -9.45
C MET A 2 5.98 2.92 -8.74
N LYS A 3 7.25 3.04 -9.13
CA LYS A 3 8.35 2.28 -8.51
C LYS A 3 8.48 2.56 -7.01
N ALA A 4 8.42 3.84 -6.61
CA ALA A 4 8.52 4.24 -5.21
C ALA A 4 7.32 3.77 -4.38
N VAL A 5 6.11 3.83 -4.93
CA VAL A 5 4.91 3.27 -4.29
C VAL A 5 5.08 1.78 -4.05
N ARG A 6 5.50 1.01 -5.08
CA ARG A 6 5.74 -0.43 -4.92
C ARG A 6 6.80 -0.72 -3.84
N GLU A 7 7.92 0.00 -3.84
CA GLU A 7 8.98 -0.18 -2.84
C GLU A 7 8.48 0.06 -1.41
N ILE A 8 7.66 1.10 -1.19
CA ILE A 8 7.02 1.34 0.11
C ILE A 8 6.07 0.20 0.48
N LEU A 9 5.25 -0.29 -0.45
CA LEU A 9 4.36 -1.41 -0.18
C LEU A 9 5.14 -2.68 0.19
N LEU A 10 6.22 -2.97 -0.52
CA LEU A 10 7.00 -4.18 -0.33
C LEU A 10 7.86 -4.13 0.95
N HIS A 11 8.41 -2.98 1.34
CA HIS A 11 9.35 -2.93 2.46
C HIS A 11 8.76 -2.38 3.76
N GLU A 12 7.63 -1.67 3.70
CA GLU A 12 7.07 -1.00 4.87
C GLU A 12 5.64 -1.41 5.19
N TRP A 13 4.88 -1.86 4.19
CA TRP A 13 3.50 -2.30 4.40
C TRP A 13 3.37 -3.81 4.53
N ASP A 14 3.97 -4.56 3.59
CA ASP A 14 4.04 -6.01 3.43
C ASP A 14 3.38 -6.85 4.54
N PRO A 15 2.04 -6.94 4.54
CA PRO A 15 1.32 -7.61 5.62
C PRO A 15 1.43 -9.14 5.57
N ILE A 16 1.92 -9.69 4.46
CA ILE A 16 2.10 -11.13 4.25
C ILE A 16 3.56 -11.57 4.29
N GLY A 17 4.51 -10.64 4.44
CA GLY A 17 5.91 -10.96 4.70
C GLY A 17 6.67 -11.52 3.50
N VAL A 18 6.34 -11.07 2.28
CA VAL A 18 6.97 -11.56 1.03
C VAL A 18 8.07 -10.66 0.50
N ALA A 19 8.48 -9.61 1.23
CA ALA A 19 9.54 -8.68 0.83
C ALA A 19 10.87 -9.37 0.45
N ASP A 20 11.20 -10.47 1.13
CA ASP A 20 12.42 -11.24 0.92
C ASP A 20 12.29 -12.28 -0.21
N ASN A 21 11.11 -12.39 -0.86
CA ASN A 21 10.88 -13.30 -1.97
C ASN A 21 10.88 -12.56 -3.31
N PRO A 22 11.93 -12.72 -4.15
CA PRO A 22 12.02 -12.16 -5.50
C PRO A 22 10.82 -12.46 -6.41
N GLU A 23 10.17 -13.61 -6.21
CA GLU A 23 9.05 -14.04 -7.04
C GLU A 23 7.73 -13.32 -6.73
N CYS A 24 7.65 -12.62 -5.59
CA CYS A 24 6.45 -11.89 -5.15
C CYS A 24 6.54 -10.37 -5.41
N PHE A 25 7.58 -9.89 -6.11
CA PHE A 25 7.81 -8.45 -6.32
C PHE A 25 6.70 -7.77 -7.13
N ASP A 26 6.06 -8.48 -8.07
CA ASP A 26 4.99 -7.96 -8.92
C ASP A 26 3.59 -8.11 -8.28
N GLU A 27 3.47 -8.86 -7.19
CA GLU A 27 2.21 -9.11 -6.48
C GLU A 27 1.56 -7.80 -5.98
N TYR A 28 2.40 -6.83 -5.62
CA TYR A 28 1.97 -5.50 -5.16
C TYR A 28 1.70 -4.51 -6.30
N ASP A 29 2.03 -4.81 -7.56
CA ASP A 29 1.87 -3.87 -8.69
C ASP A 29 0.40 -3.50 -8.95
N ARG A 30 -0.53 -4.40 -8.64
CA ARG A 30 -1.97 -4.09 -8.74
C ARG A 30 -2.36 -3.00 -7.74
N TYR A 31 -1.92 -3.10 -6.49
CA TYR A 31 -2.24 -2.14 -5.43
C TYR A 31 -1.49 -0.82 -5.65
N ALA A 32 -0.22 -0.88 -6.06
CA ALA A 32 0.59 0.29 -6.36
C ALA A 32 -0.02 1.14 -7.49
N ARG A 33 -0.59 0.52 -8.53
CA ARG A 33 -1.32 1.26 -9.60
C ARG A 33 -2.52 2.01 -9.06
N THR A 34 -3.34 1.38 -8.21
CA THR A 34 -4.51 2.01 -7.59
C THR A 34 -4.10 3.19 -6.71
N ILE A 35 -3.05 3.03 -5.91
CA ILE A 35 -2.52 4.10 -5.05
C ILE A 35 -1.97 5.26 -5.87
N CYS A 36 -1.22 4.99 -6.95
CA CYS A 36 -0.76 6.05 -7.85
C CYS A 36 -1.93 6.87 -8.41
N ARG A 37 -3.03 6.20 -8.79
CA ARG A 37 -4.25 6.87 -9.24
C ARG A 37 -4.87 7.72 -8.12
N TYR A 38 -5.00 7.18 -6.90
CA TYR A 38 -5.55 7.91 -5.76
C TYR A 38 -4.72 9.14 -5.39
N ILE A 39 -3.40 9.04 -5.43
CA ILE A 39 -2.52 10.19 -5.24
C ILE A 39 -2.78 11.26 -6.31
N ALA A 40 -2.88 10.85 -7.59
CA ALA A 40 -3.17 11.78 -8.69
C ALA A 40 -4.56 12.42 -8.60
N GLU A 41 -5.54 11.71 -8.03
CA GLU A 41 -6.91 12.19 -7.77
C GLU A 41 -7.02 13.05 -6.51
N GLY A 42 -5.94 13.20 -5.73
CA GLY A 42 -5.93 14.01 -4.52
C GLY A 42 -6.62 13.36 -3.32
N ILE A 43 -6.70 12.02 -3.29
CA ILE A 43 -7.21 11.28 -2.14
C ILE A 43 -6.30 11.50 -0.93
N ASP A 44 -6.89 11.70 0.23
CA ASP A 44 -6.17 11.98 1.47
C ASP A 44 -5.59 10.72 2.14
N ALA A 45 -4.84 10.93 3.23
CA ALA A 45 -4.17 9.85 3.94
C ALA A 45 -5.17 8.85 4.54
N PHE A 46 -6.36 9.34 4.92
CA PHE A 46 -7.42 8.50 5.47
C PHE A 46 -7.97 7.56 4.41
N GLY A 47 -8.26 8.05 3.21
CA GLY A 47 -8.72 7.24 2.08
C GLY A 47 -7.72 6.18 1.65
N ILE A 48 -6.43 6.53 1.57
CA ILE A 48 -5.37 5.56 1.24
C ILE A 48 -5.23 4.51 2.36
N ALA A 49 -5.25 4.91 3.64
CA ALA A 49 -5.15 3.96 4.75
C ALA A 49 -6.37 3.01 4.82
N ALA A 50 -7.56 3.50 4.50
CA ALA A 50 -8.76 2.69 4.39
C ALA A 50 -8.65 1.68 3.24
N TYR A 51 -8.11 2.10 2.09
CA TYR A 51 -7.84 1.20 0.97
C TYR A 51 -6.86 0.08 1.35
N LEU A 52 -5.73 0.41 2.00
CA LEU A 52 -4.76 -0.60 2.47
C LEU A 52 -5.41 -1.60 3.44
N SER A 53 -6.27 -1.11 4.34
CA SER A 53 -7.01 -1.98 5.27
C SER A 53 -7.98 -2.91 4.54
N HIS A 54 -8.65 -2.40 3.50
CA HIS A 54 -9.51 -3.21 2.65
C HIS A 54 -8.74 -4.31 1.91
N VAL A 55 -7.59 -3.99 1.32
CA VAL A 55 -6.75 -4.99 0.64
C VAL A 55 -6.34 -6.10 1.60
N GLN A 56 -5.90 -5.77 2.82
CA GLN A 56 -5.54 -6.77 3.85
C GLN A 56 -6.69 -7.74 4.14
N ILE A 57 -7.90 -7.23 4.35
CA ILE A 57 -9.03 -8.06 4.81
C ILE A 57 -9.71 -8.78 3.63
N VAL A 58 -9.92 -8.07 2.52
CA VAL A 58 -10.78 -8.53 1.43
C VAL A 58 -9.98 -9.19 0.32
N ASP A 59 -8.92 -8.55 -0.17
CA ASP A 59 -8.12 -9.10 -1.27
C ASP A 59 -7.16 -10.20 -0.78
N MET A 60 -6.54 -10.01 0.39
CA MET A 60 -5.57 -10.94 0.99
C MET A 60 -6.21 -11.94 1.97
N GLY A 61 -7.45 -11.69 2.43
CA GLY A 61 -8.16 -12.59 3.34
C GLY A 61 -7.61 -12.63 4.78
N LEU A 62 -6.88 -11.60 5.21
CA LEU A 62 -6.37 -11.51 6.57
C LEU A 62 -7.50 -11.24 7.58
N HIS A 63 -7.37 -11.79 8.78
CA HIS A 63 -8.38 -11.68 9.85
C HIS A 63 -8.56 -10.24 10.37
N GLY A 64 -7.62 -9.35 10.06
CA GLY A 64 -7.67 -7.95 10.46
C GLY A 64 -6.63 -7.12 9.73
N ALA A 65 -6.77 -5.80 9.85
CA ALA A 65 -5.87 -4.83 9.27
C ALA A 65 -5.00 -4.16 10.35
N ASP A 66 -3.73 -3.91 10.03
CA ASP A 66 -2.88 -3.10 10.90
C ASP A 66 -3.12 -1.61 10.63
N VAL A 67 -4.11 -1.06 11.33
CA VAL A 67 -4.58 0.32 11.13
C VAL A 67 -3.47 1.35 11.38
N VAL A 68 -2.56 1.08 12.32
CA VAL A 68 -1.45 2.01 12.63
C VAL A 68 -0.44 2.00 11.49
N ARG A 69 -0.01 0.82 11.03
CA ARG A 69 0.89 0.69 9.87
C ARG A 69 0.27 1.31 8.62
N ASN A 70 -1.01 1.04 8.36
CA ASN A 70 -1.71 1.55 7.18
C ASN A 70 -1.76 3.09 7.17
N LYS A 71 -1.96 3.74 8.32
CA LYS A 71 -1.91 5.21 8.44
C LYS A 71 -0.51 5.75 8.18
N THR A 72 0.51 5.16 8.79
CA THR A 72 1.91 5.58 8.60
C THR A 72 2.33 5.45 7.13
N VAL A 73 2.03 4.31 6.51
CA VAL A 73 2.30 4.05 5.09
C VAL A 73 1.54 5.04 4.20
N ALA A 74 0.26 5.29 4.47
CA ALA A 74 -0.54 6.25 3.69
C ALA A 74 0.04 7.67 3.73
N SER A 75 0.47 8.15 4.89
CA SER A 75 1.15 9.46 5.00
C SER A 75 2.44 9.51 4.19
N LYS A 76 3.23 8.42 4.21
CA LYS A 76 4.46 8.34 3.43
C LYS A 76 4.19 8.32 1.93
N LEU A 77 3.19 7.56 1.48
CA LEU A 77 2.77 7.50 0.08
C LEU A 77 2.38 8.88 -0.46
N LEU A 78 1.67 9.70 0.33
CA LEU A 78 1.29 11.06 -0.08
C LEU A 78 2.45 12.04 -0.13
N SER A 79 3.52 11.81 0.64
CA SER A 79 4.72 12.63 0.53
C SER A 79 5.44 12.47 -0.81
N LEU A 80 5.10 11.45 -1.62
CA LEU A 80 5.68 11.26 -2.95
C LEU A 80 5.16 12.25 -4.01
N SER A 81 4.00 12.88 -3.77
CA SER A 81 3.41 13.90 -4.65
C SER A 81 3.70 15.34 -4.20
N ALA A 82 4.40 15.50 -3.08
CA ALA A 82 4.81 16.80 -2.55
C ALA A 82 6.03 17.38 -3.30
#